data_AF-A0A5D8YRG0-F1
#
_entry.id   AF-A0A5D8YRG0-F1
#
_cell.length_a   1.000
_cell.length_b   1.000
_cell.length_c   1.000
_cell.angle_alpha   90.00
_cell.angle_beta   90.00
_cell.angle_gamma   90.00
#
_symmetry.space_group_name_H-M   'P 1'
#
loop_
_entity.id
_entity.type
_entity.pdbx_description
1 polymer ?
#
loop_
_entity_poly.entity_id
_entity_poly.type
_entity_poly.pdbx_seq_one_letter_code
_entity_poly.pdbx_strand_id
1 'polypeptide(L)'
;METTLENLNPTARNNGLILGIITFIINILVYYVSPSLMASTAFGMGVIVVSIILYIVFILDMRRKIGGYWSFRDALRGIFLMALVAGITDALLKFIFYKYIEPGAYDKVIGFVVDNLTRTYERIGMDQDKIDEVLEKVKEGMKAQFNPSIGDFLKSLGMMIIVEFVMSLIFAAIFKKDKPMFMRVDEISEQDAEGL
;
A
#
# COMPACT_ATOMS: atom_id res chain seq x y z
N MET A 1 -27.12 5.32 12.09
CA MET A 1 -25.88 5.49 12.87
C MET A 1 -25.24 6.77 12.36
N GLU A 2 -25.10 7.78 13.21
CA GLU A 2 -24.62 9.11 12.83
C GLU A 2 -23.22 9.00 12.20
N THR A 3 -23.11 9.26 10.89
CA THR A 3 -21.83 9.19 10.17
C THR A 3 -21.04 10.47 10.44
N THR A 4 -20.31 10.49 11.55
CA THR A 4 -19.52 11.64 12.00
C THR A 4 -18.03 11.40 11.77
N LEU A 5 -17.22 12.48 11.74
CA LEU A 5 -15.75 12.41 11.67
C LEU A 5 -15.13 11.59 12.81
N GLU A 6 -15.87 11.34 13.89
CA GLU A 6 -15.48 10.47 15.00
C GLU A 6 -15.12 9.05 14.52
N ASN A 7 -15.84 8.55 13.51
CA ASN A 7 -15.62 7.22 12.96
C ASN A 7 -14.42 7.11 12.01
N LEU A 8 -13.71 8.21 11.72
CA LEU A 8 -12.59 8.21 10.77
C LEU A 8 -11.43 7.34 11.24
N ASN A 9 -10.90 7.56 12.45
CA ASN A 9 -9.71 6.83 12.92
C ASN A 9 -9.99 5.33 13.15
N PRO A 10 -11.12 4.92 13.76
CA PRO A 10 -11.46 3.50 13.86
C PRO A 10 -11.56 2.82 12.50
N THR A 11 -12.20 3.48 11.52
CA THR A 11 -12.32 2.95 10.16
C THR A 11 -10.96 2.87 9.47
N ALA A 12 -10.12 3.92 9.59
CA ALA A 12 -8.77 3.94 9.03
C ALA A 12 -7.93 2.77 9.55
N ARG A 13 -7.95 2.52 10.86
CA ARG A 13 -7.23 1.40 11.48
C ARG A 13 -7.75 0.05 10.99
N ASN A 14 -9.06 -0.15 10.97
CA ASN A 14 -9.64 -1.41 10.52
C ASN A 14 -9.34 -1.69 9.05
N ASN A 15 -9.50 -0.68 8.19
CA ASN A 15 -9.18 -0.78 6.76
C ASN A 15 -7.68 -1.00 6.55
N GLY A 16 -6.83 -0.33 7.33
CA GLY A 16 -5.38 -0.53 7.30
C GLY A 16 -4.98 -1.96 7.66
N LEU A 17 -5.54 -2.52 8.75
CA LEU A 17 -5.29 -3.92 9.14
C LEU A 17 -5.68 -4.89 8.02
N ILE A 18 -6.88 -4.73 7.46
CA ILE A 18 -7.38 -5.59 6.37
C ILE A 18 -6.46 -5.47 5.15
N LEU A 19 -6.10 -4.25 4.76
CA LEU A 19 -5.24 -4.00 3.61
C LEU A 19 -3.84 -4.59 3.79
N GLY A 20 -3.24 -4.44 4.98
CA GLY A 20 -1.95 -5.03 5.31
C GLY A 20 -1.96 -6.56 5.24
N ILE A 21 -3.01 -7.18 5.78
CA ILE A 21 -3.20 -8.65 5.72
C ILE A 21 -3.42 -9.12 4.28
N ILE A 22 -4.26 -8.45 3.49
CA ILE A 22 -4.49 -8.80 2.08
C ILE A 22 -3.18 -8.69 1.30
N THR A 23 -2.44 -7.60 1.50
CA THR A 23 -1.16 -7.37 0.83
C THR A 23 -0.16 -8.48 1.17
N PHE A 24 -0.06 -8.84 2.45
CA PHE A 24 0.77 -9.95 2.88
C PHE A 24 0.35 -11.27 2.23
N ILE A 25 -0.93 -11.63 2.28
CA ILE A 25 -1.46 -12.88 1.70
C ILE A 25 -1.19 -12.95 0.20
N ILE A 26 -1.43 -11.88 -0.56
CA ILE A 26 -1.14 -11.84 -2.00
C ILE A 26 0.34 -12.17 -2.25
N ASN A 27 1.25 -11.54 -1.51
CA ASN A 27 2.69 -11.79 -1.66
C ASN A 27 3.06 -13.26 -1.35
N ILE A 28 2.53 -13.81 -0.26
CA ILE A 28 2.82 -15.20 0.14
C ILE A 28 2.22 -16.23 -0.82
N LEU A 29 1.02 -15.98 -1.33
CA LEU A 29 0.40 -16.86 -2.34
C LEU A 29 1.24 -16.91 -3.61
N VAL A 30 1.73 -15.76 -4.09
CA VAL A 30 2.60 -15.73 -5.27
C VAL A 30 3.90 -16.49 -5.01
N TYR A 31 4.50 -16.30 -3.83
CA TYR A 31 5.69 -17.02 -3.42
C TYR A 31 5.50 -18.55 -3.48
N TYR A 32 4.40 -19.09 -2.97
CA TYR A 32 4.18 -20.54 -2.97
C TYR A 32 3.69 -21.10 -4.31
N VAL A 33 2.88 -20.35 -5.06
CA VAL A 33 2.32 -20.83 -6.33
C VAL A 33 3.35 -20.80 -7.44
N SER A 34 4.12 -19.71 -7.54
CA SER A 34 5.15 -19.55 -8.57
C SER A 34 6.18 -18.49 -8.18
N PRO A 35 7.30 -18.88 -7.54
CA PRO A 35 8.39 -17.96 -7.19
C PRO A 35 8.91 -17.14 -8.37
N SER A 36 8.88 -17.71 -9.58
CA SER A 36 9.28 -17.03 -10.82
C SER A 36 8.41 -15.81 -11.17
N LEU A 37 7.15 -15.76 -10.70
CA LEU A 37 6.28 -14.59 -10.89
C LEU A 37 6.72 -13.41 -10.04
N MET A 38 7.35 -13.65 -8.89
CA MET A 38 7.94 -12.57 -8.07
C MET A 38 9.08 -11.85 -8.82
N ALA A 39 9.77 -12.56 -9.73
CA ALA A 39 10.81 -12.01 -10.57
C ALA A 39 10.27 -11.35 -11.86
N SER A 40 9.00 -11.55 -12.21
CA SER A 40 8.43 -11.03 -13.45
C SER A 40 8.05 -9.56 -13.29
N THR A 41 8.70 -8.68 -14.06
CA THR A 41 8.38 -7.25 -14.08
C THR A 41 6.92 -6.98 -14.46
N ALA A 42 6.38 -7.70 -15.44
CA ALA A 42 4.99 -7.54 -15.88
C ALA A 42 4.00 -7.94 -14.77
N PHE A 43 4.28 -9.04 -14.08
CA PHE A 43 3.47 -9.46 -12.94
C PHE A 43 3.54 -8.43 -11.80
N GLY A 44 4.75 -7.95 -11.49
CA GLY A 44 4.97 -6.89 -10.51
C GLY A 44 4.16 -5.62 -10.81
N MET A 45 4.13 -5.17 -12.07
CA MET A 45 3.28 -4.05 -12.49
C MET A 45 1.79 -4.33 -12.26
N GLY A 46 1.32 -5.55 -12.55
CA GLY A 46 -0.04 -5.97 -12.26
C GLY A 46 -0.38 -5.89 -10.76
N VAL A 47 0.53 -6.37 -9.90
CA VAL A 47 0.38 -6.30 -8.43
C VAL A 47 0.33 -4.85 -7.94
N ILE A 48 1.12 -3.94 -8.53
CA ILE A 48 1.08 -2.51 -8.19
C ILE A 48 -0.29 -1.91 -8.54
N VAL A 49 -0.82 -2.20 -9.73
CA VAL A 49 -2.15 -1.71 -10.15
C VAL A 49 -3.25 -2.23 -9.22
N VAL A 50 -3.23 -3.52 -8.90
CA VAL A 50 -4.20 -4.12 -7.95
C VAL A 50 -4.09 -3.47 -6.57
N SER A 51 -2.87 -3.26 -6.08
CA SER A 51 -2.62 -2.60 -4.79
C SER A 51 -3.19 -1.18 -4.77
N ILE A 52 -2.99 -0.38 -5.83
CA ILE A 52 -3.54 0.97 -5.95
C ILE A 52 -5.07 0.95 -5.95
N ILE A 53 -5.69 0.01 -6.69
CA ILE A 53 -7.15 -0.14 -6.73
C ILE A 53 -7.69 -0.45 -5.33
N LEU A 54 -7.11 -1.42 -4.63
CA LEU A 54 -7.50 -1.75 -3.25
C LEU A 54 -7.37 -0.53 -2.33
N TYR A 55 -6.27 0.20 -2.46
CA TYR A 55 -6.03 1.43 -1.71
C TYR A 55 -7.17 2.44 -1.92
N ILE A 56 -7.51 2.73 -3.18
CA ILE A 56 -8.58 3.65 -3.55
C ILE A 56 -9.93 3.17 -3.00
N VAL A 57 -10.23 1.86 -3.08
CA VAL A 57 -11.47 1.29 -2.54
C VAL A 57 -11.60 1.58 -1.04
N PHE A 58 -10.54 1.37 -0.25
CA PHE A 58 -10.57 1.64 1.19
C PHE A 58 -10.63 3.13 1.53
N ILE A 59 -9.99 4.00 0.74
CA ILE A 59 -10.13 5.46 0.86
C ILE A 59 -11.59 5.88 0.65
N LEU A 60 -12.23 5.35 -0.40
CA LEU A 60 -13.62 5.64 -0.71
C LEU A 60 -14.57 5.09 0.36
N ASP A 61 -14.30 3.89 0.90
CA ASP A 61 -15.05 3.31 2.01
C ASP A 61 -14.97 4.20 3.27
N MET A 62 -13.77 4.64 3.66
CA MET A 62 -13.59 5.58 4.78
C MET A 62 -14.42 6.84 4.58
N ARG A 63 -14.31 7.45 3.41
CA ARG A 63 -15.04 8.68 3.09
C ARG A 63 -16.55 8.47 3.13
N ARG A 64 -17.07 7.34 2.63
CA ARG A 64 -18.50 7.00 2.70
C ARG A 64 -18.99 6.87 4.13
N LYS A 65 -18.22 6.22 5.01
CA LYS A 65 -18.58 5.99 6.42
C LYS A 65 -18.63 7.25 7.29
N ILE A 66 -18.01 8.34 6.86
CA ILE A 66 -18.06 9.65 7.54
C ILE A 66 -19.00 10.65 6.86
N GLY A 67 -19.91 10.18 6.00
CA GLY A 67 -20.93 11.01 5.35
C GLY A 67 -20.55 11.55 3.97
N GLY A 68 -19.45 11.07 3.37
CA GLY A 68 -19.09 11.35 1.98
C GLY A 68 -18.27 12.63 1.75
N TYR A 69 -18.01 13.40 2.80
CA TYR A 69 -17.28 14.67 2.76
C TYR A 69 -16.18 14.71 3.82
N TRP A 70 -15.05 15.31 3.47
CA TRP A 70 -13.91 15.49 4.34
C TRP A 70 -12.98 16.57 3.79
N SER A 71 -12.41 17.38 4.68
CA SER A 71 -11.42 18.38 4.28
C SER A 71 -10.11 17.71 3.85
N PHE A 72 -9.21 18.46 3.22
CA PHE A 72 -7.86 17.95 2.94
C PHE A 72 -7.15 17.43 4.21
N ARG A 73 -7.30 18.14 5.34
CA ARG A 73 -6.69 17.77 6.62
C ARG A 73 -7.24 16.43 7.13
N ASP A 74 -8.56 16.25 7.04
CA ASP A 74 -9.21 15.01 7.48
C ASP A 74 -8.84 13.84 6.56
N ALA A 75 -8.83 14.07 5.24
CA ALA A 75 -8.39 13.08 4.26
C ALA A 75 -6.94 12.67 4.51
N LEU A 76 -6.02 13.62 4.67
CA LEU A 76 -4.61 13.33 4.96
C LEU A 76 -4.47 12.49 6.24
N ARG A 77 -5.12 12.92 7.33
CA ARG A 77 -5.07 12.21 8.61
C ARG A 77 -5.59 10.77 8.47
N GLY A 78 -6.74 10.60 7.83
CA GLY A 78 -7.35 9.29 7.65
C GLY A 78 -6.53 8.36 6.76
N ILE A 79 -6.15 8.85 5.58
CA ILE A 79 -5.39 8.08 4.59
C ILE A 79 -4.02 7.70 5.14
N PHE A 80 -3.33 8.63 5.80
CA PHE A 80 -2.02 8.35 6.41
C PHE A 80 -2.12 7.36 7.57
N LEU A 81 -3.13 7.47 8.43
CA LEU A 81 -3.33 6.48 9.50
C LEU A 81 -3.62 5.09 8.94
N MET A 82 -4.44 4.99 7.88
CA MET A 82 -4.69 3.73 7.19
C MET A 82 -3.41 3.16 6.57
N ALA A 83 -2.62 4.00 5.90
CA ALA A 83 -1.31 3.64 5.31
C ALA A 83 -0.40 3.03 6.37
N LEU A 84 -0.20 3.77 7.46
CA LEU A 84 0.71 3.43 8.53
C LEU A 84 0.35 2.08 9.16
N VAL A 85 -0.94 1.87 9.43
CA VAL A 85 -1.41 0.60 9.98
C VAL A 85 -1.24 -0.54 8.98
N ALA A 86 -1.53 -0.31 7.69
CA ALA A 86 -1.35 -1.32 6.65
C ALA A 86 0.11 -1.74 6.50
N GLY A 87 1.02 -0.77 6.35
CA GLY A 87 2.44 -1.08 6.16
C GLY A 87 3.10 -1.66 7.42
N ILE A 88 2.73 -1.23 8.63
CA ILE A 88 3.23 -1.87 9.87
C ILE A 88 2.76 -3.32 9.94
N THR A 89 1.48 -3.57 9.63
CA THR A 89 0.91 -4.91 9.64
C THR A 89 1.61 -5.81 8.62
N ASP A 90 1.76 -5.35 7.38
CA ASP A 90 2.45 -6.09 6.32
C ASP A 90 3.94 -6.32 6.68
N ALA A 91 4.63 -5.31 7.19
CA ALA A 91 6.04 -5.42 7.59
C ALA A 91 6.24 -6.43 8.73
N LEU A 92 5.39 -6.41 9.75
CA LEU A 92 5.45 -7.36 10.86
C LEU A 92 5.17 -8.79 10.40
N LEU A 93 4.14 -8.99 9.56
CA LEU A 93 3.81 -10.30 9.02
C LEU A 93 4.94 -10.86 8.15
N LYS A 94 5.53 -10.04 7.27
CA LYS A 94 6.70 -10.41 6.45
C LYS A 94 7.93 -10.71 7.30
N PHE A 95 8.21 -9.89 8.31
CA PHE A 95 9.32 -10.12 9.24
C PHE A 95 9.18 -11.47 9.91
N ILE A 96 8.00 -11.77 10.48
CA ILE A 96 7.75 -13.07 11.14
C ILE A 96 7.87 -14.21 10.13
N PHE A 97 7.24 -14.07 8.96
CA PHE A 97 7.22 -15.10 7.93
C PHE A 97 8.63 -15.45 7.44
N TYR A 98 9.40 -14.47 6.98
CA TYR A 98 10.73 -14.75 6.45
C TYR A 98 11.74 -15.11 7.54
N LYS A 99 11.61 -14.59 8.76
CA LYS A 99 12.56 -14.91 9.83
C LYS A 99 12.33 -16.30 10.43
N TYR A 100 11.07 -16.71 10.62
CA TYR A 100 10.74 -17.89 11.42
C TYR A 100 10.01 -19.00 10.65
N ILE A 101 9.31 -18.68 9.56
CA ILE A 101 8.50 -19.65 8.80
C ILE A 101 9.27 -20.13 7.56
N GLU A 102 9.80 -19.21 6.75
CA GLU A 102 10.55 -19.51 5.52
C GLU A 102 11.94 -18.84 5.51
N PRO A 103 12.87 -19.22 6.41
CA PRO A 103 14.22 -18.65 6.46
C PRO A 103 15.04 -18.85 5.19
N GLY A 104 14.70 -19.86 4.37
CA GLY A 104 15.31 -20.12 3.07
C GLY A 104 14.63 -19.41 1.89
N ALA A 105 13.68 -18.50 2.12
CA ALA A 105 12.94 -17.84 1.05
C ALA A 105 13.83 -17.05 0.08
N TYR A 106 14.92 -16.44 0.59
CA TYR A 106 15.89 -15.73 -0.23
C TYR A 106 16.47 -16.62 -1.34
N ASP A 107 16.99 -17.79 -0.97
CA ASP A 107 17.65 -18.71 -1.91
C ASP A 107 16.68 -19.25 -2.96
N LYS A 108 15.40 -19.42 -2.60
CA LYS A 108 14.36 -19.87 -3.53
C LYS A 108 14.02 -18.82 -4.60
N VAL A 109 14.14 -17.53 -4.30
CA VAL A 109 13.65 -16.44 -5.18
C VAL A 109 14.79 -15.75 -5.92
N ILE A 110 15.97 -15.61 -5.31
CA ILE A 110 17.04 -14.76 -5.84
C ILE A 110 17.51 -15.17 -7.24
N GLY A 111 17.61 -16.47 -7.53
CA GLY A 111 18.03 -16.97 -8.85
C GLY A 111 17.08 -16.50 -9.96
N PHE A 112 15.77 -16.60 -9.73
CA PHE A 112 14.78 -16.12 -10.70
C PHE A 112 14.86 -14.60 -10.92
N VAL A 113 15.09 -13.84 -9.85
CA VAL A 113 15.18 -12.37 -9.92
C VAL A 113 16.42 -11.95 -10.70
N VAL A 114 17.58 -12.52 -10.38
CA VAL A 114 18.83 -12.25 -11.07
C VAL A 114 18.70 -12.57 -12.56
N ASP A 115 18.25 -13.78 -12.89
CA ASP A 115 18.10 -14.21 -14.29
C ASP A 115 17.13 -13.30 -15.08
N ASN A 116 16.00 -12.92 -14.48
CA ASN A 116 15.01 -12.07 -15.15
C ASN A 116 15.56 -10.66 -15.37
N LEU A 117 16.24 -10.12 -14.36
CA LEU A 117 16.78 -8.77 -14.39
C LEU A 117 17.93 -8.65 -15.39
N THR A 118 18.87 -9.60 -15.40
CA THR A 118 19.93 -9.69 -16.42
C THR A 118 19.35 -9.70 -17.82
N ARG A 119 18.41 -10.62 -18.11
CA ARG A 119 17.77 -10.72 -19.44
C ARG A 119 17.05 -9.44 -19.85
N THR A 120 16.44 -8.74 -18.88
CA THR A 120 15.74 -7.49 -19.13
C THR A 120 16.72 -6.37 -19.47
N TYR A 121 17.82 -6.25 -18.71
CA TYR A 121 18.83 -5.22 -18.93
C TYR A 121 19.68 -5.46 -20.18
N GLU A 122 20.01 -6.70 -20.49
CA GLU A 122 20.65 -7.06 -21.76
C GLU A 122 19.76 -6.70 -22.95
N ARG A 123 18.45 -6.95 -22.86
CA ARG A 123 17.50 -6.64 -23.95
C ARG A 123 17.40 -5.14 -24.23
N ILE A 124 17.57 -4.30 -23.22
CA ILE A 124 17.57 -2.83 -23.39
C ILE A 124 18.97 -2.27 -23.71
N GLY A 125 19.97 -3.14 -23.90
CA GLY A 125 21.32 -2.77 -24.33
C GLY A 125 22.20 -2.18 -23.23
N MET A 126 21.98 -2.55 -21.96
CA MET A 126 22.82 -2.11 -20.85
C MET A 126 24.18 -2.83 -20.86
N ASP A 127 25.26 -2.12 -20.56
CA ASP A 127 26.61 -2.70 -20.46
C ASP A 127 26.71 -3.71 -19.30
N GLN A 128 27.45 -4.80 -19.50
CA GLN A 128 27.58 -5.88 -18.51
C GLN A 128 28.10 -5.40 -17.14
N ASP A 129 29.11 -4.53 -17.12
CA ASP A 129 29.65 -3.98 -15.86
C ASP A 129 28.59 -3.23 -15.03
N LYS A 130 27.66 -2.54 -15.70
CA LYS A 130 26.55 -1.85 -15.02
C LYS A 130 25.45 -2.80 -14.58
N ILE A 131 25.21 -3.86 -15.36
CA ILE A 131 24.28 -4.92 -14.97
C ILE A 131 24.77 -5.56 -13.66
N ASP A 132 26.06 -5.91 -13.59
CA ASP A 132 26.65 -6.52 -12.39
C ASP A 132 26.53 -5.61 -11.15
N GLU A 133 26.80 -4.31 -11.29
CA GLU A 133 26.63 -3.34 -10.20
C GLU A 133 25.18 -3.27 -9.69
N VAL A 134 24.20 -3.27 -10.61
CA VAL A 134 22.78 -3.27 -10.24
C VAL A 134 22.38 -4.59 -9.58
N LEU A 135 22.86 -5.72 -10.10
CA LEU A 135 22.58 -7.04 -9.54
C LEU A 135 23.14 -7.19 -8.13
N GLU A 136 24.30 -6.63 -7.83
CA GLU A 136 24.86 -6.62 -6.47
C GLU A 136 23.94 -5.86 -5.50
N LYS A 137 23.52 -4.63 -5.87
CA LYS A 137 22.58 -3.83 -5.07
C LYS A 137 21.24 -4.53 -4.87
N VAL A 138 20.73 -5.21 -5.89
CA VAL A 138 19.48 -5.99 -5.80
C VAL A 138 19.65 -7.17 -4.86
N LYS A 139 20.76 -7.91 -4.95
CA LYS A 139 21.05 -9.03 -4.03
C LYS A 139 21.12 -8.55 -2.59
N GLU A 140 21.80 -7.43 -2.32
CA GLU A 140 21.88 -6.84 -0.98
C GLU A 140 20.52 -6.41 -0.44
N GLY A 141 19.74 -5.67 -1.25
CA GLY A 141 18.40 -5.23 -0.88
C GLY A 141 17.45 -6.39 -0.60
N MET A 142 17.50 -7.44 -1.43
CA MET A 142 16.73 -8.65 -1.21
C MET A 142 17.17 -9.42 0.04
N LYS A 143 18.48 -9.53 0.33
CA LYS A 143 18.93 -10.15 1.58
C LYS A 143 18.35 -9.45 2.80
N ALA A 144 18.35 -8.11 2.80
CA ALA A 144 17.75 -7.33 3.88
C ALA A 144 16.22 -7.52 3.97
N GLN A 145 15.54 -7.75 2.84
CA GLN A 145 14.09 -7.99 2.82
C GLN A 145 13.70 -9.40 3.31
N PHE A 146 14.45 -10.42 2.90
CA PHE A 146 14.14 -11.83 3.19
C PHE A 146 14.85 -12.38 4.43
N ASN A 147 15.86 -11.69 4.96
CA ASN A 147 16.47 -12.01 6.26
C ASN A 147 16.81 -10.71 7.02
N PRO A 148 15.80 -9.90 7.36
CA PRO A 148 16.02 -8.62 8.02
C PRO A 148 16.67 -8.81 9.39
N SER A 149 17.70 -8.01 9.67
CA SER A 149 18.08 -7.74 11.06
C SER A 149 17.06 -6.80 11.72
N ILE A 150 17.10 -6.69 13.05
CA ILE A 150 16.26 -5.71 13.77
C ILE A 150 16.60 -4.28 13.31
N GLY A 151 17.87 -3.99 13.04
CA GLY A 151 18.29 -2.68 12.53
C GLY A 151 17.73 -2.37 11.14
N ASP A 152 17.71 -3.36 10.24
CA ASP A 152 17.15 -3.20 8.89
C ASP A 152 15.64 -3.02 8.93
N PHE A 153 14.96 -3.75 9.81
CA PHE A 153 13.53 -3.58 10.06
C PHE A 153 13.18 -2.15 10.53
N LEU A 154 13.94 -1.59 11.48
CA LEU A 154 13.69 -0.23 11.96
C LEU A 154 13.97 0.83 10.87
N LYS A 155 15.04 0.65 10.09
CA LYS A 155 15.34 1.55 8.95
C LYS A 155 14.25 1.50 7.88
N SER A 156 13.75 0.30 7.57
CA SER A 156 12.70 0.13 6.56
C SER A 156 11.38 0.75 7.02
N LEU A 157 11.03 0.66 8.31
CA LEU A 157 9.88 1.37 8.87
C LEU A 157 10.01 2.89 8.74
N GLY A 158 11.19 3.46 9.05
CA GLY A 158 11.42 4.90 8.90
C GLY A 158 11.24 5.39 7.46
N MET A 159 11.80 4.65 6.49
CA MET A 159 11.64 4.95 5.07
C MET A 159 10.18 4.80 4.61
N MET A 160 9.51 3.73 5.04
CA MET A 160 8.10 3.47 4.76
C MET A 160 7.21 4.62 5.23
N ILE A 161 7.41 5.13 6.45
CA ILE A 161 6.60 6.23 6.99
C ILE A 161 6.69 7.48 6.11
N ILE A 162 7.90 7.81 5.63
CA ILE A 162 8.12 8.98 4.77
C ILE A 162 7.39 8.80 3.43
N VAL A 163 7.57 7.64 2.79
CA VAL A 163 6.93 7.34 1.49
C VAL A 163 5.41 7.34 1.61
N GLU A 164 4.88 6.70 2.65
CA GLU A 164 3.43 6.65 2.91
C GLU A 164 2.85 8.02 3.21
N PHE A 165 3.58 8.88 3.92
CA PHE A 165 3.15 10.25 4.15
C PHE A 165 3.05 11.05 2.84
N VAL A 166 4.06 10.96 1.97
CA VAL A 166 4.05 11.61 0.65
C VAL A 166 2.90 11.09 -0.21
N MET A 167 2.69 9.77 -0.26
CA MET A 167 1.58 9.18 -1.00
C MET A 167 0.22 9.61 -0.42
N SER A 168 0.11 9.73 0.90
CA SER A 168 -1.10 10.19 1.57
C SER A 168 -1.42 11.66 1.25
N LEU A 169 -0.40 12.52 1.08
CA LEU A 169 -0.60 13.90 0.60
C LEU A 169 -1.22 13.92 -0.80
N ILE A 170 -0.71 13.10 -1.72
CA ILE A 170 -1.21 12.99 -3.10
C ILE A 170 -2.68 12.52 -3.08
N PHE A 171 -2.97 11.42 -2.37
CA PHE A 171 -4.32 10.90 -2.29
C PHE A 171 -5.29 11.84 -1.57
N ALA A 172 -4.85 12.50 -0.50
CA ALA A 172 -5.68 13.51 0.17
C ALA A 172 -6.03 14.67 -0.76
N ALA A 173 -5.09 15.11 -1.60
CA ALA A 173 -5.33 16.16 -2.59
C ALA A 173 -6.34 15.73 -3.66
N ILE A 174 -6.25 14.48 -4.11
CA ILE A 174 -7.17 13.90 -5.12
C ILE A 174 -8.58 13.69 -4.54
N PHE A 175 -8.68 13.16 -3.32
CA PHE A 175 -9.95 12.66 -2.78
C PHE A 175 -10.67 13.62 -1.85
N LYS A 176 -10.08 14.76 -1.47
CA LYS A 176 -10.76 15.79 -0.66
C LYS A 176 -12.11 16.18 -1.28
N LYS A 177 -13.12 16.41 -0.44
CA LYS A 177 -14.41 16.94 -0.87
C LYS A 177 -15.05 17.68 0.28
N ASP A 178 -15.04 19.00 0.18
CA ASP A 178 -15.67 19.89 1.15
C ASP A 178 -17.19 19.81 1.04
N LYS A 179 -17.89 20.05 2.17
CA LYS A 179 -19.36 20.10 2.19
C LYS A 179 -19.86 21.29 1.35
N PRO A 180 -20.99 21.16 0.64
CA PRO A 180 -21.58 22.29 -0.08
C PRO A 180 -21.97 23.39 0.92
N MET A 181 -21.56 24.63 0.64
CA MET A 181 -21.85 25.78 1.50
C MET A 181 -23.27 26.35 1.31
N PHE A 182 -23.99 25.88 0.29
CA PHE A 182 -25.37 26.27 0.00
C PHE A 182 -26.20 25.01 -0.23
N MET A 183 -27.26 24.84 0.56
CA MET A 183 -28.33 23.87 0.30
C MET A 183 -29.09 24.37 -0.93
N ARG A 184 -29.45 23.50 -1.88
CA ARG A 184 -30.18 23.97 -3.07
C ARG A 184 -31.59 24.38 -2.66
N VAL A 185 -32.09 25.48 -3.22
CA VAL A 185 -33.39 26.08 -2.84
C VAL A 185 -34.59 25.16 -3.14
N ASP A 186 -34.44 24.21 -4.06
CA ASP A 186 -35.44 23.18 -4.35
C ASP A 186 -35.64 22.18 -3.19
N GLU A 187 -34.61 21.87 -2.40
CA GLU A 187 -34.72 21.00 -1.22
C GLU A 187 -35.46 21.67 -0.03
N ILE A 188 -35.46 23.01 0.03
CA ILE A 188 -36.20 23.77 1.05
C ILE A 188 -37.71 23.67 0.81
N SER A 189 -38.13 23.65 -0.46
CA SER A 189 -39.55 23.64 -0.83
C SER A 189 -40.27 22.32 -0.54
N GLU A 190 -39.57 21.18 -0.53
CA GLU A 190 -40.15 19.88 -0.16
C GLU A 190 -40.28 19.72 1.35
N GLN A 191 -39.32 20.24 2.13
CA GLN A 191 -39.35 20.17 3.59
C GLN A 191 -40.44 21.05 4.20
N ASP A 192 -40.72 22.21 3.61
CA ASP A 192 -41.80 23.09 4.02
C ASP A 192 -43.20 22.58 3.58
N ALA A 193 -43.26 21.75 2.53
CA ALA A 193 -44.50 21.16 2.02
C ALA A 193 -44.93 19.90 2.80
N GLU A 194 -44.00 19.12 3.36
CA GLU A 194 -44.31 17.97 4.21
C GLU A 194 -44.54 18.33 5.69
N GLY A 195 -44.31 19.60 6.06
CA GLY A 195 -44.51 20.14 7.41
C GLY A 195 -45.86 20.84 7.66
N LEU A 196 -46.78 20.83 6.69
CA LEU A 196 -48.15 21.36 6.78
C LEU A 196 -49.19 20.25 6.60
#